data_AF-A0A1Y2JYC0-F1
#
_entry.id   AF-A0A1Y2JYC0-F1
#
_cell.length_a   1.000
_cell.length_b   1.000
_cell.length_c   1.000
_cell.angle_alpha   90.00
_cell.angle_beta   90.00
_cell.angle_gamma   90.00
#
_symmetry.space_group_name_H-M   'P 1'
#
loop_
_entity.id
_entity.type
_entity.pdbx_description
1 polymer ?
#
loop_
_entity_poly.entity_id
_entity_poly.type
_entity_poly.pdbx_seq_one_letter_code
_entity_poly.pdbx_strand_id
1 'polypeptide(L)'
;MLAPMTEDNETPLSQCDVPPERRPALESYRGKRRVWLSWIDTDEHHAIWQTLSAMVWTDVSFRTLTQFAIDDEASCLGNSLVAEAIINGHVATQVLAIRRLVDSRSDVISLRCLIKDVRRNFNLFTRENYVCHDGLPYDYAAVQHNEMLERVGSDAFWGHTSGPKAWGTSQMAHEQFDRLSGIASTNRNREDRLPLALIDTVEGWLNNSGADELAKWSHAYLAHAGTPQKREEVAHLLVTTNRITNAINALARVTEAVSAYILFASGRLNGLMPTAQFDQFEKLDQPVMRADRVDQAHILWNKLSSESDSCLENVGRDLIRT
;
A
#
# COMPACT_ATOMS: atom_id res chain seq x y z
N MET A 1 4.70 19.19 2.05
CA MET A 1 3.49 19.00 2.88
C MET A 1 2.29 19.36 2.05
N LEU A 2 1.60 18.35 1.50
CA LEU A 2 0.24 18.54 1.00
C LEU A 2 -0.66 18.64 2.22
N ALA A 3 -1.53 19.66 2.25
CA ALA A 3 -2.52 19.80 3.30
C ALA A 3 -3.36 18.51 3.39
N PRO A 4 -3.76 18.08 4.60
CA PRO A 4 -4.69 16.96 4.74
C PRO A 4 -5.95 17.30 3.95
N MET A 5 -6.44 16.36 3.14
CA MET A 5 -7.77 16.46 2.54
C MET A 5 -8.81 16.37 3.67
N THR A 6 -9.06 17.47 4.36
CA THR A 6 -10.23 17.64 5.22
C THR A 6 -11.47 17.86 4.35
N GLU A 7 -12.64 17.47 4.87
CA GLU A 7 -13.96 17.38 4.21
C GLU A 7 -14.46 18.67 3.52
N ASP A 8 -13.76 19.80 3.65
CA ASP A 8 -14.21 21.15 3.27
C ASP A 8 -13.89 21.60 1.82
N ASN A 9 -13.25 20.77 0.99
CA ASN A 9 -12.80 21.18 -0.35
C ASN A 9 -13.49 20.46 -1.54
N GLU A 10 -14.50 19.63 -1.32
CA GLU A 10 -15.24 19.01 -2.43
C GLU A 10 -16.27 19.98 -3.02
N THR A 11 -16.18 20.24 -4.33
CA THR A 11 -17.16 21.06 -5.07
C THR A 11 -18.57 20.47 -4.92
N PRO A 12 -19.59 21.25 -4.51
CA PRO A 12 -20.97 20.78 -4.38
C PRO A 12 -21.49 20.13 -5.66
N LEU A 13 -22.35 19.10 -5.56
CA LEU A 13 -22.94 18.42 -6.72
C LEU A 13 -23.69 19.39 -7.66
N SER A 14 -24.26 20.45 -7.11
CA SER A 14 -24.96 21.50 -7.89
C SER A 14 -24.03 22.31 -8.79
N GLN A 15 -22.73 22.37 -8.47
CA GLN A 15 -21.70 23.09 -9.20
C GLN A 15 -20.88 22.17 -10.13
N CYS A 16 -21.16 20.87 -10.15
CA CYS A 16 -20.52 19.94 -11.07
C CYS A 16 -21.14 20.05 -12.46
N ASP A 17 -20.32 19.87 -13.51
CA ASP A 17 -20.75 19.78 -14.91
C ASP A 17 -21.41 18.42 -15.21
N VAL A 18 -22.46 18.12 -14.44
CA VAL A 18 -23.29 16.91 -14.53
C VAL A 18 -24.76 17.33 -14.41
N PRO A 19 -25.62 16.93 -15.38
CA PRO A 19 -27.04 17.26 -15.35
C PRO A 19 -27.75 16.73 -14.10
N PRO A 20 -28.78 17.44 -13.60
CA PRO A 20 -29.49 17.07 -12.36
C PRO A 20 -29.92 15.61 -12.29
N GLU A 21 -30.40 15.05 -13.40
CA GLU A 21 -30.87 13.67 -13.53
C GLU A 21 -29.76 12.61 -13.36
N ARG A 22 -28.48 12.97 -13.56
CA ARG A 22 -27.32 12.07 -13.42
C ARG A 22 -26.51 12.31 -12.15
N ARG A 23 -26.79 13.37 -11.40
CA ARG A 23 -26.13 13.67 -10.11
C ARG A 23 -26.21 12.53 -9.07
N PRO A 24 -27.29 11.73 -8.96
CA PRO A 24 -27.31 10.59 -8.04
C PRO A 24 -26.24 9.53 -8.35
N ALA A 25 -25.90 9.33 -9.62
CA ALA A 25 -24.83 8.42 -10.03
C ALA A 25 -23.46 8.99 -9.66
N LEU A 26 -23.26 10.30 -9.84
CA LEU A 26 -22.05 11.01 -9.40
C LEU A 26 -21.86 10.95 -7.89
N GLU A 27 -22.93 11.16 -7.12
CA GLU A 27 -22.94 11.06 -5.66
C GLU A 27 -22.53 9.66 -5.19
N SER A 28 -23.10 8.62 -5.82
CA SER A 28 -22.74 7.23 -5.54
C SER A 28 -21.26 6.96 -5.85
N TYR A 29 -20.76 7.47 -6.98
CA TYR A 29 -19.35 7.37 -7.36
C TYR A 29 -18.45 8.06 -6.34
N ARG A 30 -18.75 9.31 -5.94
CA ARG A 30 -18.00 10.05 -4.92
C ARG A 30 -17.96 9.32 -3.59
N GLY A 31 -19.11 8.83 -3.12
CA GLY A 31 -19.19 8.08 -1.87
C GLY A 31 -18.29 6.86 -1.87
N LYS A 32 -18.32 6.08 -2.96
CA LYS A 32 -17.44 4.92 -3.12
C LYS A 32 -15.97 5.30 -3.26
N ARG A 33 -15.66 6.29 -4.10
CA ARG A 33 -14.29 6.79 -4.29
C ARG A 33 -13.68 7.25 -2.97
N ARG A 34 -14.44 7.94 -2.12
CA ARG A 34 -13.97 8.38 -0.79
C ARG A 34 -13.59 7.21 0.10
N VAL A 35 -14.45 6.18 0.16
CA VAL A 35 -14.16 4.94 0.91
C VAL A 35 -12.91 4.24 0.37
N TRP A 36 -12.77 4.15 -0.95
CA TRP A 36 -11.60 3.50 -1.55
C TRP A 36 -10.32 4.29 -1.29
N LEU A 37 -10.34 5.61 -1.41
CA LEU A 37 -9.18 6.45 -1.09
C LEU A 37 -8.84 6.42 0.40
N SER A 38 -9.83 6.31 1.29
CA SER A 38 -9.55 6.19 2.72
C SER A 38 -8.86 4.88 3.06
N TRP A 39 -9.31 3.76 2.48
CA TRP A 39 -8.64 2.46 2.61
C TRP A 39 -7.20 2.48 2.08
N ILE A 40 -6.95 3.27 1.05
CA ILE A 40 -5.63 3.36 0.43
C ILE A 40 -4.67 4.23 1.26
N ASP A 41 -5.08 5.42 1.68
CA ASP A 41 -4.15 6.45 2.17
C ASP A 41 -4.45 7.02 3.56
N THR A 42 -5.71 7.14 3.97
CA THR A 42 -6.09 7.98 5.13
C THR A 42 -6.63 7.22 6.32
N ASP A 43 -6.84 5.90 6.22
CA ASP A 43 -7.19 5.10 7.38
C ASP A 43 -6.07 5.18 8.42
N GLU A 44 -6.42 5.52 9.66
CA GLU A 44 -5.47 5.87 10.72
C GLU A 44 -4.51 4.72 11.07
N HIS A 45 -4.96 3.47 10.90
CA HIS A 45 -4.24 2.31 11.41
C HIS A 45 -3.86 1.31 10.33
N HIS A 46 -4.62 1.25 9.24
CA HIS A 46 -4.64 0.14 8.29
C HIS A 46 -4.62 0.59 6.83
N ALA A 47 -4.24 1.84 6.56
CA ALA A 47 -4.04 2.32 5.20
C ALA A 47 -3.10 1.38 4.42
N ILE A 48 -3.56 0.94 3.24
CA ILE A 48 -2.85 -0.01 2.39
C ILE A 48 -1.48 0.54 1.99
N TRP A 49 -1.41 1.82 1.63
CA TRP A 49 -0.16 2.42 1.19
C TRP A 49 0.87 2.54 2.30
N GLN A 50 0.45 2.93 3.51
CA GLN A 50 1.36 3.02 4.66
C GLN A 50 1.97 1.64 4.97
N THR A 51 1.14 0.59 4.89
CA THR A 51 1.62 -0.79 5.05
C THR A 51 2.67 -1.15 3.99
N LEU A 52 2.39 -0.88 2.71
CA LEU A 52 3.34 -1.15 1.62
C LEU A 52 4.64 -0.36 1.76
N SER A 53 4.53 0.92 2.11
CA SER A 53 5.68 1.80 2.28
C SER A 53 6.59 1.34 3.44
N ALA A 54 6.00 0.90 4.56
CA ALA A 54 6.74 0.32 5.69
C ALA A 54 7.38 -1.04 5.35
N MET A 55 6.70 -1.88 4.56
CA MET A 55 7.26 -3.14 4.07
C MET A 55 8.50 -2.90 3.21
N VAL A 56 8.45 -1.92 2.31
CA VAL A 56 9.57 -1.57 1.42
C VAL A 56 10.75 -1.03 2.21
N TRP A 57 10.50 -0.14 3.16
CA TRP A 57 11.54 0.34 4.09
C TRP A 57 12.24 -0.82 4.79
N THR A 58 11.46 -1.75 5.35
CA THR A 58 11.98 -2.88 6.10
C THR A 58 12.74 -3.88 5.20
N ASP A 59 12.30 -4.06 3.95
CA ASP A 59 12.97 -4.91 2.95
C ASP A 59 14.31 -4.33 2.50
N VAL A 60 14.33 -3.03 2.17
CA VAL A 60 15.56 -2.32 1.80
C VAL A 60 16.56 -2.34 2.95
N SER A 61 16.11 -2.08 4.18
CA SER A 61 16.96 -2.11 5.38
C SER A 61 17.55 -3.50 5.60
N PHE A 62 16.72 -4.56 5.56
CA PHE A 62 17.16 -5.94 5.73
C PHE A 62 18.20 -6.35 4.69
N ARG A 63 17.94 -6.05 3.41
CA ARG A 63 18.85 -6.40 2.31
C ARG A 63 20.17 -5.65 2.40
N THR A 64 20.14 -4.39 2.85
CA THR A 64 21.35 -3.59 3.08
C THR A 64 22.20 -4.19 4.20
N LEU A 65 21.60 -4.51 5.35
CA LEU A 65 22.31 -5.16 6.46
C LEU A 65 22.84 -6.55 6.08
N THR A 66 22.06 -7.32 5.32
CA THR A 66 22.49 -8.64 4.84
C THR A 66 23.69 -8.51 3.89
N GLN A 67 23.71 -7.50 3.03
CA GLN A 67 24.85 -7.26 2.14
C GLN A 67 26.11 -6.92 2.94
N PHE A 68 26.00 -6.09 3.99
CA PHE A 68 27.14 -5.80 4.86
C PHE A 68 27.69 -7.05 5.57
N ALA A 69 26.81 -7.96 5.99
CA ALA A 69 27.22 -9.23 6.60
C ALA A 69 27.91 -10.18 5.60
N ILE A 70 27.52 -10.12 4.31
CA ILE A 70 28.14 -10.91 3.23
C ILE A 70 29.51 -10.34 2.87
N ASP A 71 29.63 -9.02 2.81
CA ASP A 71 30.86 -8.34 2.39
C ASP A 71 31.96 -8.36 3.46
N ASP A 72 31.60 -8.59 4.73
CA ASP A 72 32.53 -8.66 5.87
C ASP A 72 32.21 -9.83 6.81
N GLU A 73 32.97 -10.92 6.69
CA GLU A 73 32.87 -12.10 7.57
C GLU A 73 33.15 -11.81 9.05
N ALA A 74 33.91 -10.74 9.36
CA ALA A 74 34.19 -10.32 10.72
C ALA A 74 33.10 -9.42 11.32
N SER A 75 32.09 -9.06 10.52
CA SER A 75 30.98 -8.22 10.95
C SER A 75 30.18 -8.89 12.06
N CYS A 76 29.77 -8.08 13.04
CA CYS A 76 28.89 -8.53 14.12
C CYS A 76 27.52 -9.03 13.61
N LEU A 77 27.12 -8.65 12.39
CA LEU A 77 25.89 -9.10 11.75
C LEU A 77 25.94 -10.61 11.41
N GLY A 78 27.14 -11.19 11.29
CA GLY A 78 27.34 -12.63 11.12
C GLY A 78 27.17 -13.44 12.42
N ASN A 79 27.04 -12.79 13.58
CA ASN A 79 26.75 -13.49 14.84
C ASN A 79 25.39 -14.21 14.74
N SER A 80 25.32 -15.47 15.19
CA SER A 80 24.11 -16.29 15.04
C SER A 80 22.88 -15.71 15.72
N LEU A 81 23.02 -15.10 16.92
CA LEU A 81 21.88 -14.49 17.62
C LEU A 81 21.35 -13.27 16.88
N VAL A 82 22.24 -12.45 16.33
CA VAL A 82 21.90 -11.26 15.56
C VAL A 82 21.26 -11.66 14.23
N ALA A 83 21.90 -12.56 13.49
CA ALA A 83 21.42 -13.06 12.22
C ALA A 83 20.04 -13.73 12.36
N GLU A 84 19.86 -14.61 13.35
CA GLU A 84 18.59 -15.28 13.61
C GLU A 84 17.48 -14.27 13.94
N ALA A 85 17.74 -13.32 14.84
CA ALA A 85 16.75 -12.30 15.21
C ALA A 85 16.33 -11.43 14.02
N ILE A 86 17.30 -10.99 13.20
CA ILE A 86 17.04 -10.14 12.03
C ILE A 86 16.29 -10.92 10.94
N ILE A 87 16.74 -12.13 10.61
CA ILE A 87 16.12 -12.96 9.56
C ILE A 87 14.70 -13.37 9.96
N ASN A 88 14.52 -13.93 11.15
CA ASN A 88 13.21 -14.37 11.62
C ASN A 88 12.25 -13.19 11.77
N GLY A 89 12.73 -12.07 12.32
CA GLY A 89 11.96 -10.84 12.46
C GLY A 89 11.52 -10.24 11.11
N HIS A 90 12.43 -10.21 10.13
CA HIS A 90 12.12 -9.74 8.78
C HIS A 90 11.07 -10.63 8.09
N VAL A 91 11.31 -11.94 8.04
CA VAL A 91 10.40 -12.90 7.39
C VAL A 91 9.01 -12.84 8.04
N ALA A 92 8.93 -12.85 9.37
CA ALA A 92 7.66 -12.81 10.08
C ALA A 92 6.89 -11.51 9.80
N THR A 93 7.56 -10.36 9.92
CA THR A 93 6.95 -9.04 9.70
C THR A 93 6.40 -8.92 8.28
N GLN A 94 7.22 -9.26 7.28
CA GLN A 94 6.83 -9.12 5.87
C GLN A 94 5.67 -10.05 5.50
N VAL A 95 5.77 -11.31 5.88
CA VAL A 95 4.76 -12.32 5.52
C VAL A 95 3.41 -12.03 6.21
N LEU A 96 3.42 -11.56 7.46
CA LEU A 96 2.19 -11.14 8.15
C LEU A 96 1.56 -9.90 7.52
N ALA A 97 2.37 -8.93 7.08
CA ALA A 97 1.87 -7.76 6.35
C ALA A 97 1.25 -8.14 5.00
N ILE A 98 1.91 -9.04 4.23
CA ILE A 98 1.35 -9.60 2.99
C ILE A 98 0.01 -10.26 3.25
N ARG A 99 -0.07 -11.14 4.27
CA ARG A 99 -1.32 -11.82 4.65
C ARG A 99 -2.44 -10.83 4.91
N ARG A 100 -2.17 -9.72 5.63
CA ARG A 100 -3.18 -8.68 5.90
C ARG A 100 -3.66 -8.02 4.60
N LEU A 101 -2.75 -7.71 3.67
CA LEU A 101 -3.08 -7.06 2.40
C LEU A 101 -3.89 -7.96 1.46
N VAL A 102 -3.77 -9.28 1.56
CA VAL A 102 -4.53 -10.24 0.73
C VAL A 102 -5.73 -10.87 1.44
N ASP A 103 -5.99 -10.54 2.72
CA ASP A 103 -7.16 -11.03 3.46
C ASP A 103 -8.44 -10.65 2.70
N SER A 104 -9.39 -11.57 2.62
CA SER A 104 -10.56 -11.44 1.77
C SER A 104 -11.88 -11.35 2.54
N ARG A 105 -11.81 -11.29 3.87
CA ARG A 105 -12.96 -11.10 4.75
C ARG A 105 -13.55 -9.70 4.58
N SER A 106 -14.86 -9.58 4.67
CA SER A 106 -15.57 -8.33 4.41
C SER A 106 -15.44 -7.28 5.52
N ASP A 107 -14.95 -7.66 6.69
CA ASP A 107 -14.76 -6.84 7.88
C ASP A 107 -13.35 -6.26 8.01
N VAL A 108 -12.50 -6.39 6.98
CA VAL A 108 -11.12 -5.88 6.99
C VAL A 108 -10.82 -4.98 5.81
N ILE A 109 -9.91 -4.03 6.03
CA ILE A 109 -9.28 -3.22 4.99
C ILE A 109 -8.10 -3.99 4.42
N SER A 110 -8.18 -4.33 3.14
CA SER A 110 -7.13 -5.04 2.42
C SER A 110 -7.19 -4.69 0.93
N LEU A 111 -6.09 -4.94 0.22
CA LEU A 111 -6.02 -4.74 -1.23
C LEU A 111 -7.00 -5.67 -1.97
N ARG A 112 -7.18 -6.89 -1.46
CA ARG A 112 -8.16 -7.85 -1.99
C ARG A 112 -9.59 -7.33 -1.86
N CYS A 113 -9.95 -6.80 -0.70
CA CYS A 113 -11.29 -6.24 -0.45
C CYS A 113 -11.55 -4.98 -1.28
N LEU A 114 -10.54 -4.11 -1.40
CA LEU A 114 -10.58 -2.95 -2.28
C LEU A 114 -10.91 -3.34 -3.73
N ILE A 115 -10.17 -4.27 -4.33
CA ILE A 115 -10.40 -4.71 -5.72
C ILE A 115 -11.79 -5.33 -5.87
N LYS A 116 -12.23 -6.16 -4.90
CA LYS A 116 -13.58 -6.73 -4.92
C LYS A 116 -14.67 -5.65 -4.89
N ASP A 117 -14.53 -4.63 -4.06
CA ASP A 117 -15.53 -3.57 -3.96
C ASP A 117 -15.50 -2.63 -5.18
N VAL A 118 -14.32 -2.29 -5.70
CA VAL A 118 -14.17 -1.55 -6.97
C VAL A 118 -14.85 -2.31 -8.12
N ARG A 119 -14.61 -3.63 -8.25
CA ARG A 119 -15.26 -4.45 -9.27
C ARG A 119 -16.78 -4.44 -9.15
N ARG A 120 -17.31 -4.60 -7.94
CA ARG A 120 -18.77 -4.63 -7.69
C ARG A 120 -19.46 -3.33 -8.09
N ASN A 121 -18.74 -2.20 -8.04
CA ASN A 121 -19.26 -0.88 -8.36
C ASN A 121 -18.67 -0.33 -9.67
N PHE A 122 -18.10 -1.20 -10.52
CA PHE A 122 -17.37 -0.76 -11.71
C PHE A 122 -18.27 -0.06 -12.74
N ASN A 123 -19.58 -0.30 -12.67
CA ASN A 123 -20.59 0.42 -13.44
C ASN A 123 -20.63 1.94 -13.18
N LEU A 124 -20.06 2.41 -12.05
CA LEU A 124 -19.99 3.84 -11.72
C LEU A 124 -18.86 4.57 -12.48
N PHE A 125 -17.91 3.86 -13.09
CA PHE A 125 -16.79 4.43 -13.84
C PHE A 125 -17.20 4.83 -15.27
N THR A 126 -18.16 5.73 -15.36
CA THR A 126 -18.43 6.47 -16.59
C THR A 126 -17.41 7.61 -16.74
N ARG A 127 -17.17 8.07 -17.97
CA ARG A 127 -16.29 9.20 -18.23
C ARG A 127 -16.74 10.46 -17.51
N GLU A 128 -18.05 10.74 -17.52
CA GLU A 128 -18.62 11.87 -16.79
C GLU A 128 -18.34 11.80 -15.29
N ASN A 129 -18.56 10.64 -14.65
CA ASN A 129 -18.27 10.49 -13.23
C ASN A 129 -16.78 10.61 -12.95
N TYR A 130 -15.94 9.96 -13.78
CA TYR A 130 -14.50 9.97 -13.62
C TYR A 130 -13.92 11.38 -13.74
N VAL A 131 -14.34 12.16 -14.74
CA VAL A 131 -13.83 13.51 -14.99
C VAL A 131 -14.45 14.51 -14.01
N CYS A 132 -15.77 14.53 -13.85
CA CYS A 132 -16.45 15.61 -13.13
C CYS A 132 -16.53 15.41 -11.60
N HIS A 133 -15.89 14.37 -11.05
CA HIS A 133 -16.05 14.00 -9.64
C HIS A 133 -15.66 15.07 -8.62
N ASP A 134 -14.76 16.00 -8.94
CA ASP A 134 -14.37 17.13 -8.08
C ASP A 134 -14.84 18.47 -8.66
N GLY A 135 -15.83 18.42 -9.55
CA GLY A 135 -16.45 19.59 -10.17
C GLY A 135 -15.70 20.12 -11.39
N LEU A 136 -14.80 19.32 -11.97
CA LEU A 136 -14.10 19.67 -13.21
C LEU A 136 -15.09 19.83 -14.36
N PRO A 137 -14.83 20.77 -15.28
CA PRO A 137 -15.63 20.94 -16.49
C PRO A 137 -15.41 19.75 -17.42
N TYR A 138 -16.46 19.09 -17.89
CA TYR A 138 -16.33 18.03 -18.88
C TYR A 138 -15.84 18.60 -20.21
N ASP A 139 -16.43 19.72 -20.65
CA ASP A 139 -15.91 20.47 -21.80
C ASP A 139 -14.85 21.48 -21.36
N TYR A 140 -13.63 20.99 -21.18
CA TYR A 140 -12.51 21.81 -20.72
C TYR A 140 -12.04 22.83 -21.77
N ALA A 141 -12.33 22.63 -23.06
CA ALA A 141 -11.80 23.47 -24.13
C ALA A 141 -12.39 24.89 -24.09
N ALA A 142 -13.69 25.00 -23.80
CA ALA A 142 -14.35 26.30 -23.64
C ALA A 142 -13.80 27.06 -22.42
N VAL A 143 -13.56 26.36 -21.31
CA VAL A 143 -13.00 26.94 -20.08
C VAL A 143 -11.56 27.40 -20.30
N GLN A 144 -10.74 26.57 -20.97
CA GLN A 144 -9.38 26.91 -21.36
C GLN A 144 -9.36 28.17 -22.24
N HIS A 145 -10.20 28.21 -23.28
CA HIS A 145 -10.26 29.35 -24.20
C HIS A 145 -10.59 30.66 -23.48
N ASN A 146 -11.61 30.64 -22.61
CA ASN A 146 -12.01 31.81 -21.84
C ASN A 146 -10.90 32.28 -20.89
N GLU A 147 -10.23 31.37 -20.17
CA GLU A 147 -9.12 31.74 -19.29
C GLU A 147 -7.93 32.31 -20.08
N MET A 148 -7.63 31.77 -21.27
CA MET A 148 -6.55 32.28 -22.13
C MET A 148 -6.86 33.69 -22.64
N LEU A 149 -8.12 33.99 -22.99
CA LEU A 149 -8.55 35.33 -23.39
C LEU A 149 -8.45 36.33 -22.23
N GLU A 150 -8.87 35.95 -21.03
CA GLU A 150 -8.78 36.79 -19.83
C GLU A 150 -7.33 37.12 -19.45
N ARG A 151 -6.37 36.28 -19.85
CA ARG A 151 -4.97 36.39 -19.44
C ARG A 151 -4.01 36.83 -20.55
N VAL A 152 -4.50 37.30 -21.70
CA VAL A 152 -3.64 37.84 -22.76
C VAL A 152 -2.75 38.96 -22.20
N GLY A 153 -1.43 38.77 -22.27
CA GLY A 153 -0.44 39.73 -21.76
C GLY A 153 -0.10 39.62 -20.26
N SER A 154 -0.56 38.56 -19.58
CA SER A 154 -0.22 38.28 -18.17
C SER A 154 0.99 37.34 -18.02
N ASP A 155 1.68 37.43 -16.88
CA ASP A 155 2.76 36.52 -16.49
C ASP A 155 2.24 35.10 -16.15
N ALA A 156 3.17 34.17 -15.93
CA ALA A 156 2.86 32.80 -15.51
C ALA A 156 1.96 32.76 -14.27
N PHE A 157 1.00 31.82 -14.25
CA PHE A 157 0.04 31.68 -13.17
C PHE A 157 -0.10 30.24 -12.70
N TRP A 158 -0.51 30.09 -11.43
CA TRP A 158 -0.93 28.81 -10.88
C TRP A 158 -2.41 28.60 -11.19
N GLY A 159 -2.72 27.62 -12.04
CA GLY A 159 -4.08 27.28 -12.43
C GLY A 159 -4.85 26.58 -11.32
N HIS A 160 -6.17 26.57 -11.44
CA HIS A 160 -7.04 25.79 -10.56
C HIS A 160 -6.81 24.29 -10.78
N THR A 161 -6.72 23.52 -9.70
CA THR A 161 -6.55 22.06 -9.75
C THR A 161 -7.85 21.28 -9.52
N SER A 162 -8.90 21.95 -9.03
CA SER A 162 -10.23 21.40 -8.81
C SER A 162 -11.33 22.43 -9.15
N GLY A 163 -12.57 21.95 -9.26
CA GLY A 163 -13.74 22.79 -9.53
C GLY A 163 -13.87 23.28 -10.98
N PRO A 164 -14.87 24.16 -11.26
CA PRO A 164 -15.33 24.44 -12.63
C PRO A 164 -14.30 25.13 -13.53
N LYS A 165 -13.25 25.73 -12.96
CA LYS A 165 -12.19 26.43 -13.71
C LYS A 165 -10.96 25.57 -13.98
N ALA A 166 -10.87 24.38 -13.40
CA ALA A 166 -9.69 23.52 -13.51
C ALA A 166 -9.63 22.72 -14.83
N TRP A 167 -9.55 23.45 -15.95
CA TRP A 167 -9.52 22.84 -17.29
C TRP A 167 -8.29 21.93 -17.49
N GLY A 168 -7.14 22.25 -16.89
CA GLY A 168 -5.92 21.45 -17.01
C GLY A 168 -6.06 20.06 -16.38
N THR A 169 -6.61 20.00 -15.16
CA THR A 169 -6.93 18.72 -14.49
C THR A 169 -7.97 17.93 -15.29
N SER A 170 -8.99 18.60 -15.82
CA SER A 170 -10.00 17.96 -16.67
C SER A 170 -9.39 17.33 -17.92
N GLN A 171 -8.51 18.06 -18.61
CA GLN A 171 -7.79 17.55 -19.78
C GLN A 171 -7.00 16.29 -19.41
N MET A 172 -6.25 16.30 -18.31
CA MET A 172 -5.50 15.14 -17.83
C MET A 172 -6.41 13.96 -17.52
N ALA A 173 -7.56 14.20 -16.88
CA ALA A 173 -8.55 13.17 -16.57
C ALA A 173 -9.11 12.53 -17.85
N HIS A 174 -9.46 13.34 -18.84
CA HIS A 174 -9.91 12.86 -20.14
C HIS A 174 -8.86 12.02 -20.85
N GLU A 175 -7.62 12.50 -20.92
CA GLU A 175 -6.53 11.77 -21.57
C GLU A 175 -6.23 10.44 -20.88
N GLN A 176 -6.29 10.40 -19.54
CA GLN A 176 -6.13 9.15 -18.82
C GLN A 176 -7.28 8.19 -19.07
N PHE A 177 -8.52 8.69 -19.08
CA PHE A 177 -9.69 7.87 -19.40
C PHE A 177 -9.59 7.33 -20.84
N ASP A 178 -9.14 8.12 -21.81
CA ASP A 178 -8.91 7.69 -23.20
C ASP A 178 -7.92 6.52 -23.26
N ARG A 179 -6.79 6.63 -22.54
CA ARG A 179 -5.79 5.55 -22.47
C ARG A 179 -6.34 4.27 -21.84
N LEU A 180 -7.16 4.39 -20.80
CA LEU A 180 -7.73 3.24 -20.08
C LEU A 180 -8.88 2.59 -20.84
N SER A 181 -9.74 3.39 -21.47
CA SER A 181 -10.92 2.91 -22.22
C SER A 181 -10.58 2.47 -23.65
N GLY A 182 -9.47 2.93 -24.22
CA GLY A 182 -9.13 2.74 -25.63
C GLY A 182 -9.97 3.61 -26.58
N ILE A 183 -10.66 4.63 -26.07
CA ILE A 183 -11.52 5.52 -26.85
C ILE A 183 -10.70 6.72 -27.34
N ALA A 184 -10.74 6.97 -28.65
CA ALA A 184 -10.07 8.12 -29.25
C ALA A 184 -10.68 9.45 -28.77
N SER A 185 -9.84 10.48 -28.64
CA SER A 185 -10.25 11.80 -28.14
C SER A 185 -11.37 12.46 -28.96
N THR A 186 -11.50 12.11 -30.25
CA THR A 186 -12.55 12.59 -31.16
C THR A 186 -13.91 11.91 -30.94
N ASN A 187 -13.94 10.77 -30.24
CA ASN A 187 -15.13 9.93 -30.07
C ASN A 187 -15.63 9.89 -28.62
N ARG A 188 -15.21 10.84 -27.78
CA ARG A 188 -15.55 10.89 -26.35
C ARG A 188 -17.06 11.06 -26.15
N ASN A 189 -17.63 10.26 -25.26
CA ASN A 189 -19.00 10.40 -24.77
C ASN A 189 -19.03 10.39 -23.23
N ARG A 190 -19.92 11.18 -22.63
CA ARG A 190 -20.13 11.27 -21.18
C ARG A 190 -20.43 9.90 -20.55
N GLU A 191 -21.11 9.03 -21.28
CA GLU A 191 -21.53 7.71 -20.83
C GLU A 191 -20.52 6.59 -21.14
N ASP A 192 -19.39 6.92 -21.79
CA ASP A 192 -18.29 5.97 -22.01
C ASP A 192 -17.92 5.28 -20.70
N ARG A 193 -17.63 3.98 -20.75
CA ARG A 193 -17.27 3.20 -19.56
C ARG A 193 -15.87 2.63 -19.67
N LEU A 194 -15.19 2.55 -18.54
CA LEU A 194 -13.97 1.77 -18.44
C LEU A 194 -14.28 0.27 -18.68
N PRO A 195 -13.44 -0.46 -19.44
CA PRO A 195 -13.66 -1.87 -19.72
C PRO A 195 -13.32 -2.74 -18.50
N LEU A 196 -14.14 -3.75 -18.24
CA LEU A 196 -13.92 -4.71 -17.13
C LEU A 196 -12.55 -5.40 -17.19
N ALA A 197 -11.99 -5.55 -18.40
CA ALA A 197 -10.66 -6.11 -18.64
C ALA A 197 -9.55 -5.38 -17.85
N LEU A 198 -9.71 -4.09 -17.53
CA LEU A 198 -8.77 -3.37 -16.66
C LEU A 198 -8.72 -3.96 -15.27
N ILE A 199 -9.89 -4.22 -14.68
CA ILE A 199 -10.00 -4.79 -13.35
C ILE A 199 -9.59 -6.26 -13.34
N ASP A 200 -9.89 -7.01 -14.40
CA ASP A 200 -9.40 -8.38 -14.55
C ASP A 200 -7.87 -8.43 -14.65
N THR A 201 -7.26 -7.45 -15.30
CA THR A 201 -5.80 -7.31 -15.36
C THR A 201 -5.22 -7.03 -13.97
N VAL A 202 -5.79 -6.07 -13.23
CA VAL A 202 -5.34 -5.71 -11.88
C VAL A 202 -5.51 -6.87 -10.90
N GLU A 203 -6.63 -7.58 -10.95
CA GLU A 203 -6.84 -8.79 -10.14
C GLU A 203 -5.89 -9.92 -10.54
N GLY A 204 -5.60 -10.07 -11.85
CA GLY A 204 -4.60 -11.00 -12.34
C GLY A 204 -3.22 -10.73 -11.78
N TRP A 205 -2.79 -9.46 -11.70
CA TRP A 205 -1.51 -9.11 -11.05
C TRP A 205 -1.51 -9.46 -9.56
N LEU A 206 -2.62 -9.25 -8.85
CA LEU A 206 -2.72 -9.63 -7.45
C LEU A 206 -2.67 -11.15 -7.26
N ASN A 207 -3.43 -11.91 -8.05
CA ASN A 207 -3.47 -13.38 -8.00
C ASN A 207 -2.11 -14.02 -8.33
N ASN A 208 -1.38 -13.42 -9.28
CA ASN A 208 -0.09 -13.94 -9.74
C ASN A 208 1.11 -13.35 -8.98
N SER A 209 0.87 -12.57 -7.92
CA SER A 209 1.94 -11.93 -7.13
C SER A 209 2.72 -12.90 -6.23
N GLY A 210 2.22 -14.12 -6.03
CA GLY A 210 2.73 -15.05 -5.00
C GLY A 210 2.33 -14.69 -3.57
N ALA A 211 1.61 -13.58 -3.35
CA ALA A 211 1.19 -13.13 -2.03
C ALA A 211 0.26 -14.14 -1.32
N ASP A 212 -0.62 -14.82 -2.07
CA ASP A 212 -1.52 -15.84 -1.51
C ASP A 212 -0.75 -17.08 -1.02
N GLU A 213 0.34 -17.47 -1.71
CA GLU A 213 1.22 -18.55 -1.27
C GLU A 213 1.92 -18.19 0.04
N LEU A 214 2.47 -16.98 0.13
CA LEU A 214 3.11 -16.47 1.35
C LEU A 214 2.10 -16.40 2.51
N ALA A 215 0.88 -15.94 2.25
CA ALA A 215 -0.20 -15.91 3.24
C ALA A 215 -0.58 -17.32 3.73
N LYS A 216 -0.70 -18.30 2.82
CA LYS A 216 -0.95 -19.71 3.17
C LYS A 216 0.17 -20.31 4.01
N TRP A 217 1.43 -20.10 3.62
CA TRP A 217 2.58 -20.56 4.39
C TRP A 217 2.57 -19.96 5.81
N SER A 218 2.27 -18.66 5.93
CA SER A 218 2.17 -17.96 7.22
C SER A 218 1.13 -18.57 8.15
N HIS A 219 0.00 -19.03 7.59
CA HIS A 219 -1.07 -19.63 8.37
C HIS A 219 -0.64 -20.96 8.99
N ALA A 220 0.24 -21.71 8.31
CA ALA A 220 0.71 -23.01 8.77
C ALA A 220 1.92 -22.94 9.73
N TYR A 221 2.83 -21.98 9.51
CA TYR A 221 4.12 -21.94 10.20
C TYR A 221 4.32 -20.77 11.17
N LEU A 222 3.62 -19.65 11.00
CA LEU A 222 3.83 -18.44 11.83
C LEU A 222 2.64 -18.13 12.72
N ALA A 223 1.47 -17.95 12.13
CA ALA A 223 0.33 -17.39 12.84
C ALA A 223 -0.47 -18.43 13.64
N HIS A 224 -0.35 -19.70 13.26
CA HIS A 224 -0.93 -20.82 14.01
C HIS A 224 0.08 -21.97 14.05
N ALA A 225 -0.04 -22.81 15.07
CA ALA A 225 0.61 -24.12 15.09
C ALA A 225 -0.14 -25.06 14.13
N GLY A 226 0.10 -24.92 12.82
CA GLY A 226 -0.50 -25.79 11.81
C GLY A 226 -0.22 -27.25 12.13
N THR A 227 -1.18 -28.15 11.90
CA THR A 227 -0.96 -29.59 12.10
C THR A 227 0.18 -30.09 11.20
N PRO A 228 0.81 -31.24 11.51
CA PRO A 228 1.81 -31.84 10.64
C PRO A 228 1.34 -31.93 9.18
N GLN A 229 0.07 -32.33 8.95
CA GLN A 229 -0.51 -32.40 7.61
C GLN A 229 -0.55 -31.04 6.91
N LYS A 230 -1.04 -29.98 7.59
CA LYS A 230 -1.06 -28.62 7.01
C LYS A 230 0.33 -28.10 6.66
N ARG A 231 1.34 -28.44 7.47
CA ARG A 231 2.74 -28.07 7.22
C ARG A 231 3.32 -28.80 6.01
N GLU A 232 2.97 -30.07 5.83
CA GLU A 232 3.37 -30.88 4.67
C GLU A 232 2.76 -30.34 3.36
N GLU A 233 1.48 -29.98 3.38
CA GLU A 233 0.77 -29.39 2.22
C GLU A 233 1.46 -28.13 1.67
N VAL A 234 2.03 -27.30 2.55
CA VAL A 234 2.70 -26.03 2.17
C VAL A 234 4.22 -26.11 2.20
N ALA A 235 4.82 -27.28 2.44
CA ALA A 235 6.28 -27.43 2.54
C ALA A 235 7.03 -27.04 1.25
N HIS A 236 6.37 -27.20 0.10
CA HIS A 236 6.90 -26.80 -1.21
C HIS A 236 6.92 -25.28 -1.43
N LEU A 237 6.18 -24.50 -0.62
CA LEU A 237 6.12 -23.04 -0.68
C LEU A 237 7.33 -22.46 0.06
N LEU A 238 8.51 -22.55 -0.55
CA LEU A 238 9.72 -21.95 0.01
C LEU A 238 9.56 -20.43 0.11
N VAL A 239 9.68 -19.89 1.32
CA VAL A 239 9.72 -18.44 1.54
C VAL A 239 11.16 -17.95 1.40
N THR A 240 11.38 -17.03 0.48
CA THR A 240 12.68 -16.39 0.24
C THR A 240 12.51 -14.89 0.20
N THR A 241 13.59 -14.15 0.49
CA THR A 241 13.59 -12.68 0.39
C THR A 241 13.16 -12.22 -1.00
N ASN A 242 13.64 -12.88 -2.07
CA ASN A 242 13.23 -12.55 -3.44
C ASN A 242 11.72 -12.72 -3.67
N ARG A 243 11.10 -13.77 -3.12
CA ARG A 243 9.65 -13.96 -3.22
C ARG A 243 8.89 -12.86 -2.46
N ILE A 244 9.37 -12.47 -1.28
CA ILE A 244 8.81 -11.36 -0.50
C ILE A 244 8.90 -10.05 -1.29
N THR A 245 10.09 -9.68 -1.78
CA THR A 245 10.30 -8.45 -2.56
C THR A 245 9.42 -8.43 -3.82
N ASN A 246 9.31 -9.55 -4.54
CA ASN A 246 8.46 -9.65 -5.73
C ASN A 246 6.98 -9.45 -5.38
N ALA A 247 6.51 -10.03 -4.27
CA ALA A 247 5.14 -9.82 -3.80
C ALA A 247 4.90 -8.35 -3.44
N ILE A 248 5.82 -7.71 -2.70
CA ILE A 248 5.74 -6.28 -2.36
C ILE A 248 5.59 -5.43 -3.63
N ASN A 249 6.45 -5.65 -4.62
CA ASN A 249 6.43 -4.90 -5.87
C ASN A 249 5.12 -5.09 -6.65
N ALA A 250 4.59 -6.31 -6.69
CA ALA A 250 3.31 -6.59 -7.32
C ALA A 250 2.14 -5.92 -6.59
N LEU A 251 2.11 -5.99 -5.25
CA LEU A 251 1.07 -5.34 -4.43
C LEU A 251 1.12 -3.82 -4.56
N ALA A 252 2.32 -3.23 -4.60
CA ALA A 252 2.50 -1.80 -4.86
C ALA A 252 2.00 -1.40 -6.24
N ARG A 253 2.34 -2.17 -7.29
CA ARG A 253 1.86 -1.96 -8.65
C ARG A 253 0.33 -2.02 -8.75
N VAL A 254 -0.29 -3.00 -8.11
CA VAL A 254 -1.75 -3.15 -8.04
C VAL A 254 -2.37 -1.94 -7.35
N THR A 255 -1.80 -1.51 -6.22
CA THR A 255 -2.29 -0.35 -5.48
C THR A 255 -2.18 0.93 -6.30
N GLU A 256 -1.07 1.16 -6.99
CA GLU A 256 -0.87 2.31 -7.87
C GLU A 256 -1.84 2.32 -9.06
N ALA A 257 -2.08 1.16 -9.67
CA ALA A 257 -3.05 1.03 -10.76
C ALA A 257 -4.48 1.39 -10.30
N VAL A 258 -4.85 1.00 -9.08
CA VAL A 258 -6.15 1.40 -8.52
C VAL A 258 -6.16 2.89 -8.19
N SER A 259 -5.19 3.40 -7.42
CA SER A 259 -5.21 4.79 -6.94
C SER A 259 -5.01 5.80 -8.06
N ALA A 260 -3.86 5.75 -8.75
CA ALA A 260 -3.46 6.77 -9.70
C ALA A 260 -4.21 6.65 -11.01
N TYR A 261 -4.44 5.42 -11.48
CA TYR A 261 -5.01 5.17 -12.81
C TYR A 261 -6.53 5.07 -12.77
N ILE A 262 -7.09 4.14 -12.00
CA ILE A 262 -8.54 3.89 -11.99
C ILE A 262 -9.30 4.97 -11.23
N LEU A 263 -8.80 5.43 -10.07
CA LEU A 263 -9.48 6.43 -9.25
C LEU A 263 -9.11 7.87 -9.59
N PHE A 264 -8.14 8.08 -10.49
CA PHE A 264 -7.58 9.41 -10.79
C PHE A 264 -7.23 10.19 -9.51
N ALA A 265 -6.72 9.50 -8.50
CA ALA A 265 -6.08 10.20 -7.39
C ALA A 265 -4.74 10.75 -7.88
N SER A 266 -4.24 11.81 -7.26
CA SER A 266 -2.85 12.24 -7.48
C SER A 266 -1.96 11.01 -7.38
N GLY A 267 -1.27 10.70 -8.48
CA GLY A 267 -0.30 9.61 -8.50
C GLY A 267 0.73 9.83 -7.41
N ARG A 268 1.37 8.75 -6.97
CA ARG A 268 2.36 8.86 -5.91
C ARG A 268 3.66 9.34 -6.53
N LEU A 269 3.74 10.67 -6.69
CA LEU A 269 4.80 11.47 -7.30
C LEU A 269 6.18 11.19 -6.66
N ASN A 270 6.74 10.03 -7.00
CA ASN A 270 8.14 9.61 -6.86
C ASN A 270 8.57 8.87 -5.58
N GLY A 271 7.95 7.74 -5.28
CA GLY A 271 8.66 6.70 -4.52
C GLY A 271 7.77 5.77 -3.72
N LEU A 272 7.95 4.46 -3.93
CA LEU A 272 7.46 3.43 -3.02
C LEU A 272 8.26 3.42 -1.70
N MET A 273 9.54 3.79 -1.78
CA MET A 273 10.46 3.90 -0.64
C MET A 273 10.27 5.24 0.09
N PRO A 274 10.03 5.24 1.41
CA PRO A 274 10.04 6.46 2.22
C PRO A 274 11.36 7.22 2.15
N THR A 275 11.30 8.55 2.16
CA THR A 275 12.48 9.40 2.37
C THR A 275 12.89 9.38 3.83
N ALA A 276 14.06 8.82 4.12
CA ALA A 276 14.63 8.84 5.45
C ALA A 276 14.87 10.28 5.95
N GLN A 277 14.53 10.55 7.21
CA GLN A 277 14.72 11.85 7.87
C GLN A 277 15.94 11.88 8.81
N PHE A 278 16.77 10.84 8.77
CA PHE A 278 17.95 10.62 9.61
C PHE A 278 19.02 9.86 8.81
N ASP A 279 20.26 9.82 9.28
CA ASP A 279 21.31 8.96 8.69
C ASP A 279 21.04 7.50 9.05
N GLN A 280 20.68 6.70 8.03
CA GLN A 280 20.27 5.30 8.24
C GLN A 280 21.44 4.40 8.65
N PHE A 281 22.68 4.89 8.54
CA PHE A 281 23.89 4.16 8.87
C PHE A 281 24.56 4.66 10.15
N GLU A 282 23.96 5.64 10.84
CA GLU A 282 24.49 6.17 12.09
C GLU A 282 24.79 5.03 13.08
N LYS A 283 26.03 4.97 13.59
CA LYS A 283 26.53 3.99 14.58
C LYS A 283 26.68 2.54 14.10
N LEU A 284 26.49 2.23 12.82
CA LEU A 284 26.77 0.88 12.30
C LEU A 284 28.27 0.52 12.32
N ASP A 285 29.15 1.51 12.47
CA ASP A 285 30.59 1.36 12.64
C ASP A 285 31.01 0.96 14.07
N GLN A 286 30.09 0.99 15.03
CA GLN A 286 30.38 0.71 16.43
C GLN A 286 30.17 -0.77 16.76
N PRO A 287 31.00 -1.37 17.63
CA PRO A 287 30.84 -2.76 18.03
C PRO A 287 29.56 -2.96 18.85
N VAL A 288 28.76 -3.98 18.50
CA VAL A 288 27.51 -4.35 19.22
C VAL A 288 27.76 -4.63 20.70
N MET A 289 28.91 -5.21 21.04
CA MET A 289 29.36 -5.43 22.41
C MET A 289 30.79 -4.93 22.56
N ARG A 290 31.06 -4.14 23.60
CA ARG A 290 32.42 -3.73 23.94
C ARG A 290 33.21 -4.89 24.52
N ALA A 291 34.50 -4.99 24.17
CA ALA A 291 35.38 -6.06 24.64
C ALA A 291 35.51 -6.11 26.17
N ASP A 292 35.37 -4.98 26.88
CA ASP A 292 35.43 -4.90 28.35
C ASP A 292 34.12 -5.33 29.06
N ARG A 293 33.13 -5.82 28.32
CA ARG A 293 31.79 -6.15 28.83
C ARG A 293 31.36 -7.61 28.61
N VAL A 294 32.26 -8.49 28.15
CA VAL A 294 31.97 -9.90 27.86
C VAL A 294 31.38 -10.63 29.07
N ASP A 295 31.99 -10.49 30.25
CA ASP A 295 31.51 -11.15 31.47
C ASP A 295 30.10 -10.71 31.86
N GLN A 296 29.78 -9.43 31.63
CA GLN A 296 28.45 -8.89 31.91
C GLN A 296 27.39 -9.44 30.95
N ALA A 297 27.76 -9.70 29.69
CA ALA A 297 26.87 -10.36 28.73
C ALA A 297 26.55 -11.80 29.14
N HIS A 298 27.53 -12.57 29.62
CA HIS A 298 27.29 -13.92 30.16
C HIS A 298 26.41 -13.91 31.40
N ILE A 299 26.66 -12.98 32.33
CA ILE A 299 25.80 -12.80 33.52
C ILE A 299 24.36 -12.49 33.09
N LEU A 300 24.18 -11.58 32.13
CA LEU A 300 22.85 -11.22 31.62
C LEU A 300 22.14 -12.40 30.97
N TRP A 301 22.82 -13.13 30.08
CA TRP A 301 22.26 -14.31 29.41
C TRP A 301 21.80 -15.36 30.42
N ASN A 302 22.66 -15.70 31.39
CA ASN A 302 22.35 -16.69 32.42
C ASN A 302 21.19 -16.25 33.30
N LYS A 303 21.13 -14.95 33.64
CA LYS A 303 20.03 -14.38 34.41
C LYS A 303 18.70 -14.52 33.66
N LEU A 304 18.62 -14.09 32.40
CA LEU A 304 17.39 -14.17 31.60
C LEU A 304 16.95 -15.62 31.36
N SER A 305 17.92 -16.53 31.16
CA SER A 305 17.66 -17.97 31.03
C SER A 305 17.07 -18.53 32.33
N SER A 306 17.70 -18.23 33.47
CA SER A 306 17.24 -18.69 34.79
C SER A 306 15.88 -18.13 35.17
N GLU A 307 15.61 -16.85 34.86
CA GLU A 307 14.29 -16.23 35.04
C GLU A 307 13.22 -16.97 34.24
N SER A 308 13.53 -17.33 32.99
CA SER A 308 12.61 -18.11 32.14
C SER A 308 12.39 -19.52 32.70
N ASP A 309 13.44 -20.21 33.12
CA ASP A 309 13.34 -21.56 33.69
C ASP A 309 12.56 -21.58 35.01
N SER A 310 12.67 -20.51 35.81
CA SER A 310 11.99 -20.39 37.10
C SER A 310 10.46 -20.47 36.99
N CYS A 311 9.87 -20.14 35.83
CA CYS A 311 8.42 -20.25 35.63
C CYS A 311 7.92 -21.71 35.62
N LEU A 312 8.82 -22.67 35.42
CA LEU A 312 8.53 -24.10 35.45
C LEU A 312 8.70 -24.69 36.86
N GLU A 313 9.28 -23.92 37.79
CA GLU A 313 9.39 -24.35 39.18
C GLU A 313 8.02 -24.44 39.83
N ASN A 314 7.86 -25.42 40.72
CA ASN A 314 6.64 -25.65 41.49
C ASN A 314 5.39 -26.05 40.69
N VAL A 315 5.41 -26.12 39.35
CA VAL A 315 4.26 -26.55 38.52
C VAL A 315 3.63 -27.85 39.05
N GLY A 316 4.44 -28.87 39.33
CA GLY A 316 3.93 -30.14 39.89
C GLY A 316 3.32 -30.00 41.29
N ARG A 317 3.86 -29.10 42.13
CA ARG A 317 3.30 -28.82 43.45
C ARG A 317 1.98 -28.07 43.36
N ASP A 318 1.87 -27.11 42.45
CA ASP A 318 0.68 -26.29 42.24
C ASP A 318 -0.45 -27.11 41.59
N LEU A 319 -0.12 -28.09 40.74
CA LEU A 319 -1.09 -29.04 40.18
C LEU A 319 -1.67 -30.03 41.21
N ILE A 320 -0.90 -30.38 42.25
CA ILE A 320 -1.32 -31.34 43.30
C ILE A 320 -2.03 -30.64 44.47
N ARG A 321 -1.93 -29.30 44.57
CA ARG A 321 -2.72 -28.50 45.53
C ARG A 321 -4.17 -28.37 45.06
N THR A 322 -4.91 -29.46 45.22
CA THR A 322 -6.36 -29.48 45.50
C THR A 322 -6.57 -29.80 46.96
#